data_AF-W0JBV4-F1
#
_entry.id   AF-W0JBV4-F1
#
_cell.length_a   1.000
_cell.length_b   1.000
_cell.length_c   1.000
_cell.angle_alpha   90.00
_cell.angle_beta   90.00
_cell.angle_gamma   90.00
#
_symmetry.space_group_name_H-M   'P 1'
#
loop_
_entity.id
_entity.type
_entity.pdbx_description
1 polymer ?
#
loop_
_entity_poly.entity_id
_entity_poly.type
_entity_poly.pdbx_seq_one_letter_code
_entity_poly.pdbx_strand_id
1 'polypeptide(L)'
;MTCLFASSFAGRLAPAYTREDRSALNRVDLWKGGLELVAASPLRGWGRGQSGASFMHWTQPIGRDEGYLSMVNSYLTVAVEAGLPLFTLLLAAALLPLLLGLRAADRASRDHRAGLARLWRGLTAAWAAWLAAMIFSNLWIIRGLWIVPGLCALAILAAGAAGQRAEARDQRPEARGRKTDFGCRGRWLSGLWSLASALWPLFSVFRPLVAAALALLLSLTLWLGGAFLARRSPLTLDRAPDGTVLLARRDASPPSPAAAGHPAFCEVWPDAEVLGENYGQELRRWMLADGGPARLAVRTTPANSGLQTLNPEPQTGSSLAAFGSACSSPALAGRRAWLLHPRDLPPEGVTLAPGSRVWLAGVDTEGVNHAWFQWIAAQPGAELRINHGSATDIRSLWPEVVLE
;
A
#
# COMPACT_ATOMS: atom_id res chain seq x y z
N MET A 1 15.41 20.07 -16.60
CA MET A 1 14.69 20.71 -15.48
C MET A 1 14.06 22.04 -15.85
N THR A 2 14.63 22.81 -16.78
CA THR A 2 14.11 24.12 -17.23
C THR A 2 12.74 24.05 -17.92
N CYS A 3 12.39 22.94 -18.58
CA CYS A 3 11.07 22.79 -19.23
C CYS A 3 9.89 22.56 -18.26
N LEU A 4 10.15 22.15 -17.01
CA LEU A 4 9.10 22.01 -15.99
C LEU A 4 8.69 23.36 -15.37
N PHE A 5 9.58 24.36 -15.45
CA PHE A 5 9.30 25.72 -14.98
C PHE A 5 8.75 26.63 -16.08
N ALA A 6 8.95 26.28 -17.35
CA ALA A 6 8.44 27.04 -18.49
C ALA A 6 6.99 26.70 -18.86
N SER A 7 6.50 25.52 -18.48
CA SER A 7 5.05 25.29 -18.43
C SER A 7 4.52 26.00 -17.19
N SER A 8 3.36 26.65 -17.30
CA SER A 8 2.68 27.37 -16.21
C SER A 8 2.23 26.50 -15.03
N PHE A 9 2.95 25.41 -14.71
CA PHE A 9 2.67 24.45 -13.67
C PHE A 9 2.54 25.11 -12.29
N ALA A 10 3.41 26.07 -11.96
CA ALA A 10 3.28 26.86 -10.73
C ALA A 10 2.02 27.75 -10.72
N GLY A 11 1.61 28.29 -11.88
CA GLY A 11 0.37 29.05 -12.04
C GLY A 11 -0.89 28.19 -11.99
N ARG A 12 -0.81 26.91 -12.39
CA ARG A 12 -1.89 25.92 -12.25
C ARG A 12 -2.00 25.34 -10.83
N LEU A 13 -0.94 25.48 -10.03
CA LEU A 13 -0.95 25.18 -8.59
C LEU A 13 -1.41 26.39 -7.75
N ALA A 14 -1.84 27.50 -8.38
CA ALA A 14 -2.44 28.61 -7.67
C ALA A 14 -3.67 28.12 -6.85
N PRO A 15 -3.78 28.48 -5.55
CA PRO A 15 -4.82 27.95 -4.66
C PRO A 15 -6.27 28.19 -5.13
N ALA A 16 -6.48 29.18 -6.00
CA ALA A 16 -7.80 29.55 -6.50
C ALA A 16 -8.37 28.54 -7.52
N TYR A 17 -7.56 28.07 -8.48
CA TYR A 17 -8.01 27.13 -9.51
C TYR A 17 -8.02 25.66 -9.04
N THR A 18 -7.15 25.31 -8.10
CA THR A 18 -7.08 23.94 -7.56
C THR A 18 -8.22 23.59 -6.60
N ARG A 19 -8.93 24.59 -6.04
CA ARG A 19 -10.12 24.36 -5.20
C ARG A 19 -11.31 23.81 -5.96
N GLU A 20 -11.42 24.12 -7.26
CA GLU A 20 -12.55 23.67 -8.10
C GLU A 20 -12.21 22.40 -8.90
N ASP A 21 -10.92 22.10 -9.12
CA ASP A 21 -10.49 20.86 -9.77
C ASP A 21 -10.53 19.68 -8.80
N ARG A 22 -11.73 19.15 -8.61
CA ARG A 22 -11.99 17.94 -7.82
C ARG A 22 -11.10 16.76 -8.24
N SER A 23 -10.70 16.67 -9.50
CA SER A 23 -9.89 15.55 -9.99
C SER A 23 -8.46 15.58 -9.45
N ALA A 24 -7.84 16.76 -9.37
CA ALA A 24 -6.50 16.93 -8.84
C ALA A 24 -6.47 16.73 -7.32
N LEU A 25 -7.44 17.29 -6.60
CA LEU A 25 -7.57 17.11 -5.15
C LEU A 25 -7.83 15.64 -4.78
N ASN A 26 -8.69 14.94 -5.52
CA ASN A 26 -8.94 13.52 -5.30
C ASN A 26 -7.66 12.67 -5.48
N ARG A 27 -6.82 12.99 -6.46
CA ARG A 27 -5.51 12.31 -6.63
C ARG A 27 -4.57 12.60 -5.47
N VAL A 28 -4.53 13.84 -4.98
CA VAL A 28 -3.68 14.20 -3.84
C VAL A 28 -4.12 13.46 -2.59
N ASP A 29 -5.42 13.36 -2.33
CA ASP A 29 -5.95 12.62 -1.18
C ASP A 29 -5.70 11.12 -1.32
N LEU A 30 -5.87 10.58 -2.53
CA LEU A 30 -5.53 9.19 -2.87
C LEU A 30 -4.04 8.90 -2.63
N TRP A 31 -3.15 9.82 -3.00
CA TRP A 31 -1.71 9.66 -2.80
C TRP A 31 -1.31 9.75 -1.33
N LYS A 32 -1.91 10.67 -0.56
CA LYS A 32 -1.71 10.74 0.89
C LYS A 32 -2.14 9.44 1.56
N GLY A 33 -3.35 8.97 1.26
CA GLY A 33 -3.87 7.72 1.81
C GLY A 33 -3.03 6.51 1.38
N GLY A 34 -2.55 6.47 0.13
CA GLY A 34 -1.62 5.43 -0.32
C GLY A 34 -0.28 5.44 0.43
N LEU A 35 0.29 6.61 0.74
CA LEU A 35 1.49 6.70 1.56
C LEU A 35 1.26 6.22 2.99
N GLU A 36 0.12 6.54 3.60
CA GLU A 36 -0.28 6.01 4.91
C GLU A 36 -0.40 4.48 4.90
N LEU A 37 -0.99 3.92 3.84
CA LEU A 37 -1.06 2.46 3.64
C LEU A 37 0.34 1.83 3.51
N VAL A 38 1.26 2.46 2.78
CA VAL A 38 2.66 2.00 2.68
C VAL A 38 3.32 2.00 4.06
N ALA A 39 3.08 3.00 4.89
CA ALA A 39 3.62 3.06 6.24
C ALA A 39 3.02 2.01 7.18
N ALA A 40 1.74 1.68 7.01
CA ALA A 40 1.04 0.67 7.80
C ALA A 40 1.40 -0.78 7.42
N SER A 41 1.88 -1.04 6.19
CA SER A 41 2.36 -2.37 5.78
C SER A 41 3.57 -2.31 4.86
N PRO A 42 4.74 -1.83 5.35
CA PRO A 42 5.87 -1.50 4.50
C PRO A 42 6.52 -2.73 3.85
N LEU A 43 6.45 -3.89 4.48
CA LEU A 43 7.14 -5.09 3.98
C LEU A 43 6.25 -5.98 3.11
N ARG A 44 4.96 -6.10 3.45
CA ARG A 44 4.03 -7.06 2.82
C ARG A 44 3.07 -6.39 1.84
N GLY A 45 2.82 -5.09 2.00
CA GLY A 45 1.76 -4.40 1.28
C GLY A 45 0.37 -4.87 1.70
N TRP A 46 -0.61 -4.50 0.89
CA TRP A 46 -2.06 -4.65 1.11
C TRP A 46 -2.69 -5.79 0.30
N GLY A 47 -1.92 -6.42 -0.59
CA GLY A 47 -2.38 -7.46 -1.50
C GLY A 47 -2.60 -6.95 -2.91
N ARG A 48 -2.40 -7.83 -3.90
CA ARG A 48 -2.50 -7.49 -5.32
C ARG A 48 -3.93 -7.09 -5.72
N GLY A 49 -4.06 -5.97 -6.41
CA GLY A 49 -5.36 -5.39 -6.80
C GLY A 49 -6.18 -4.79 -5.65
N GLN A 50 -5.62 -4.73 -4.43
CA GLN A 50 -6.34 -4.26 -3.25
C GLN A 50 -6.02 -2.81 -2.86
N SER A 51 -5.19 -2.11 -3.63
CA SER A 51 -4.80 -0.74 -3.28
C SER A 51 -6.00 0.20 -3.17
N GLY A 52 -6.87 0.21 -4.18
CA GLY A 52 -8.07 1.03 -4.19
C GLY A 52 -9.03 0.73 -3.04
N ALA A 53 -9.38 -0.56 -2.86
CA ALA A 53 -10.23 -1.00 -1.74
C ALA A 53 -9.64 -0.65 -0.37
N SER A 54 -8.35 -0.87 -0.17
CA SER A 54 -7.68 -0.54 1.10
C SER A 54 -7.69 0.96 1.38
N PHE A 55 -7.56 1.80 0.34
CA PHE A 55 -7.73 3.25 0.49
C PHE A 55 -9.15 3.59 0.93
N MET A 56 -10.16 3.09 0.22
CA MET A 56 -11.56 3.38 0.52
C MET A 56 -11.95 2.99 1.95
N HIS A 57 -11.48 1.84 2.41
CA HIS A 57 -11.73 1.39 3.78
C HIS A 57 -11.00 2.22 4.83
N TRP A 58 -9.69 2.43 4.67
CA TRP A 58 -8.84 2.80 5.81
C TRP A 58 -8.32 4.24 5.81
N THR A 59 -8.21 4.86 4.65
CA THR A 59 -7.54 6.19 4.54
C THR A 59 -8.33 7.22 3.73
N GLN A 60 -9.39 6.83 3.01
CA GLN A 60 -10.33 7.78 2.39
C GLN A 60 -10.97 8.64 3.49
N PRO A 61 -11.10 9.97 3.30
CA PRO A 61 -11.80 10.82 4.25
C PRO A 61 -13.22 10.33 4.51
N ILE A 62 -13.64 10.33 5.77
CA ILE A 62 -14.99 9.88 6.16
C ILE A 62 -16.05 10.73 5.46
N GLY A 63 -17.06 10.07 4.91
CA GLY A 63 -18.18 10.73 4.23
C GLY A 63 -17.97 10.94 2.74
N ARG A 64 -16.84 10.49 2.19
CA ARG A 64 -16.65 10.36 0.74
C ARG A 64 -16.98 8.94 0.29
N ASP A 65 -17.63 8.82 -0.85
CA ASP A 65 -18.16 7.57 -1.40
C ASP A 65 -17.57 7.22 -2.77
N GLU A 66 -16.56 7.96 -3.25
CA GLU A 66 -16.01 7.69 -4.56
C GLU A 66 -15.26 6.35 -4.60
N GLY A 67 -15.56 5.56 -5.64
CA GLY A 67 -14.93 4.27 -5.90
C GLY A 67 -13.53 4.42 -6.54
N TYR A 68 -12.53 3.73 -5.99
CA TYR A 68 -11.18 3.70 -6.55
C TYR A 68 -10.73 2.26 -6.79
N LEU A 69 -10.25 1.98 -8.01
CA LEU A 69 -9.66 0.69 -8.35
C LEU A 69 -8.15 0.63 -8.04
N SER A 70 -7.45 1.77 -8.01
CA SER A 70 -6.00 1.84 -7.77
C SER A 70 -5.56 3.23 -7.31
N MET A 71 -4.26 3.42 -7.06
CA MET A 71 -3.69 4.71 -6.61
C MET A 71 -3.51 5.77 -7.71
N VAL A 72 -3.88 5.47 -8.97
CA VAL A 72 -3.67 6.35 -10.14
C VAL A 72 -2.19 6.79 -10.28
N ASN A 73 -1.28 5.98 -9.74
CA ASN A 73 0.16 6.17 -9.75
C ASN A 73 0.78 4.77 -9.65
N SER A 74 1.48 4.30 -10.69
CA SER A 74 1.98 2.92 -10.72
C SER A 74 2.98 2.60 -9.61
N TYR A 75 3.82 3.56 -9.24
CA TYR A 75 4.79 3.38 -8.16
C TYR A 75 4.09 3.19 -6.82
N LEU A 76 3.12 4.05 -6.53
CA LEU A 76 2.37 3.98 -5.28
C LEU A 76 1.47 2.75 -5.23
N THR A 77 0.83 2.38 -6.36
CA THR A 77 0.05 1.14 -6.46
C THR A 77 0.88 -0.06 -6.04
N VAL A 78 2.11 -0.22 -6.56
CA VAL A 78 2.92 -1.39 -6.18
C VAL A 78 3.51 -1.29 -4.78
N ALA A 79 3.91 -0.11 -4.33
CA ALA A 79 4.34 0.06 -2.95
C ALA A 79 3.21 -0.32 -1.97
N VAL A 80 1.97 0.07 -2.26
CA VAL A 80 0.80 -0.29 -1.46
C VAL A 80 0.51 -1.78 -1.57
N GLU A 81 0.45 -2.35 -2.76
CA GLU A 81 -0.03 -3.74 -2.95
C GLU A 81 1.00 -4.80 -2.54
N ALA A 82 2.27 -4.58 -2.84
CA ALA A 82 3.34 -5.57 -2.67
C ALA A 82 4.40 -5.19 -1.64
N GLY A 83 4.35 -3.98 -1.11
CA GLY A 83 5.33 -3.47 -0.15
C GLY A 83 6.61 -2.90 -0.79
N LEU A 84 7.41 -2.28 0.06
CA LEU A 84 8.66 -1.62 -0.28
C LEU A 84 9.76 -2.54 -0.81
N PRO A 85 9.91 -3.81 -0.38
CA PRO A 85 10.96 -4.67 -0.94
C PRO A 85 10.80 -4.89 -2.45
N LEU A 86 9.61 -5.29 -2.90
CA LEU A 86 9.35 -5.48 -4.34
C LEU A 86 9.41 -4.16 -5.09
N PHE A 87 8.83 -3.10 -4.51
CA PHE A 87 8.91 -1.75 -5.09
C PHE A 87 10.37 -1.31 -5.30
N THR A 88 11.24 -1.51 -4.30
CA THR A 88 12.67 -1.16 -4.38
C THR A 88 13.37 -1.92 -5.49
N LEU A 89 13.10 -3.22 -5.63
CA LEU A 89 13.67 -4.06 -6.68
C LEU A 89 13.24 -3.57 -8.08
N LEU A 90 11.95 -3.31 -8.27
CA LEU A 90 11.42 -2.82 -9.54
C LEU A 90 11.96 -1.43 -9.88
N LEU A 91 12.09 -0.56 -8.89
CA LEU A 91 12.64 0.77 -9.07
C LEU A 91 14.13 0.71 -9.43
N ALA A 92 14.92 -0.14 -8.77
CA ALA A 92 16.32 -0.37 -9.12
C ALA A 92 16.46 -0.91 -10.56
N ALA A 93 15.62 -1.88 -10.93
CA ALA A 93 15.57 -2.42 -12.29
C ALA A 93 15.18 -1.36 -13.33
N ALA A 94 14.31 -0.41 -12.96
CA ALA A 94 13.90 0.69 -13.84
C ALA A 94 14.96 1.79 -13.97
N LEU A 95 15.70 2.09 -12.89
CA LEU A 95 16.76 3.11 -12.87
C LEU A 95 18.03 2.62 -13.60
N LEU A 96 18.30 1.32 -13.61
CA LEU A 96 19.52 0.78 -14.22
C LEU A 96 19.64 1.10 -15.74
N PRO A 97 18.64 0.85 -16.61
CA PRO A 97 18.68 1.26 -18.01
C PRO A 97 18.91 2.77 -18.16
N LEU A 98 18.29 3.60 -17.32
CA LEU A 98 18.50 5.05 -17.37
C LEU A 98 19.98 5.42 -17.17
N LEU A 99 20.63 4.86 -16.15
CA LEU A 99 22.04 5.12 -15.86
C LEU A 99 22.98 4.57 -16.95
N LEU A 100 22.66 3.41 -17.52
CA LEU A 100 23.45 2.80 -18.60
C LEU A 100 23.31 3.59 -19.91
N GLY A 101 22.10 4.06 -20.23
CA GLY A 101 21.82 4.84 -21.44
C GLY A 101 22.52 6.20 -21.45
N LEU A 102 22.51 6.90 -20.31
CA LEU A 102 23.27 8.15 -20.15
C LEU A 102 24.77 7.94 -20.37
N ARG A 103 25.35 6.83 -19.87
CA ARG A 103 26.77 6.54 -20.10
C ARG A 103 27.04 6.12 -21.54
N ALA A 104 26.17 5.32 -22.16
CA ALA A 104 26.33 4.91 -23.55
C ALA A 104 26.35 6.15 -24.47
N ALA A 105 25.48 7.13 -24.19
CA ALA A 105 25.48 8.42 -24.87
C ALA A 105 26.78 9.22 -24.65
N ASP A 106 27.26 9.30 -23.40
CA ASP A 106 28.50 10.02 -23.07
C ASP A 106 29.74 9.39 -23.74
N ARG A 107 29.89 8.05 -23.65
CA ARG A 107 30.96 7.31 -24.34
C ARG A 107 30.93 7.56 -25.84
N ALA A 108 29.78 7.38 -26.48
CA ALA A 108 29.64 7.61 -27.92
C ALA A 108 29.97 9.07 -28.32
N SER A 109 29.69 10.04 -27.44
CA SER A 109 30.05 11.44 -27.66
C SER A 109 31.56 11.67 -27.58
N ARG A 110 32.26 11.01 -26.64
CA ARG A 110 33.73 11.07 -26.50
C ARG A 110 34.45 10.37 -27.66
N ASP A 111 33.89 9.28 -28.17
CA ASP A 111 34.41 8.56 -29.35
C ASP A 111 34.08 9.26 -30.68
N HIS A 112 33.55 10.50 -30.63
CA HIS A 112 33.10 11.28 -31.79
C HIS A 112 32.04 10.59 -32.67
N ARG A 113 31.29 9.63 -32.11
CA ARG A 113 30.19 8.91 -32.78
C ARG A 113 28.85 9.63 -32.59
N ALA A 114 28.73 10.83 -33.16
CA ALA A 114 27.59 11.72 -32.94
C ALA A 114 26.21 11.09 -33.24
N GLY A 115 26.09 10.26 -34.29
CA GLY A 115 24.86 9.54 -34.61
C GLY A 115 24.43 8.58 -33.50
N LEU A 116 25.38 7.77 -33.01
CA LEU A 116 25.14 6.81 -31.94
C LEU A 116 24.83 7.50 -30.60
N ALA A 117 25.51 8.60 -30.29
CA ALA A 117 25.23 9.40 -29.11
C ALA A 117 23.79 9.95 -29.12
N ARG A 118 23.31 10.45 -30.27
CA ARG A 118 21.92 10.91 -30.44
C ARG A 118 20.91 9.78 -30.22
N LEU A 119 21.17 8.59 -30.79
CA LEU A 119 20.32 7.42 -30.59
C LEU A 119 20.19 7.05 -29.11
N TRP A 120 21.31 6.95 -28.38
CA TRP A 120 21.27 6.60 -26.95
C TRP A 120 20.53 7.64 -26.12
N ARG A 121 20.72 8.94 -26.40
CA ARG A 121 19.96 10.01 -25.74
C ARG A 121 18.46 9.88 -26.02
N GLY A 122 18.08 9.59 -27.26
CA GLY A 122 16.68 9.38 -27.65
C GLY A 122 16.03 8.22 -26.90
N LEU A 123 16.67 7.04 -26.90
CA LEU A 123 16.18 5.86 -26.16
C LEU A 123 16.08 6.11 -24.66
N THR A 124 17.09 6.76 -24.09
CA THR A 124 17.13 7.11 -22.65
C THR A 124 16.05 8.11 -22.29
N ALA A 125 15.81 9.12 -23.13
CA ALA A 125 14.76 10.11 -22.93
C ALA A 125 13.36 9.49 -23.04
N ALA A 126 13.14 8.58 -24.00
CA ALA A 126 11.88 7.85 -24.14
C ALA A 126 11.60 7.00 -22.89
N TRP A 127 12.62 6.28 -22.39
CA TRP A 127 12.52 5.52 -21.14
C TRP A 127 12.24 6.43 -19.94
N ALA A 128 12.96 7.54 -19.81
CA ALA A 128 12.75 8.50 -18.73
C ALA A 128 11.34 9.13 -18.76
N ALA A 129 10.83 9.46 -19.94
CA ALA A 129 9.48 9.99 -20.12
C ALA A 129 8.41 8.95 -19.73
N TRP A 130 8.63 7.68 -20.07
CA TRP A 130 7.77 6.57 -19.65
C TRP A 130 7.73 6.41 -18.12
N LEU A 131 8.90 6.41 -17.47
CA LEU A 131 9.00 6.39 -16.01
C LEU A 131 8.32 7.61 -15.36
N ALA A 132 8.49 8.80 -15.93
CA ALA A 132 7.81 9.99 -15.44
C ALA A 132 6.27 9.91 -15.58
N ALA A 133 5.77 9.35 -16.68
CA ALA A 133 4.34 9.18 -16.91
C ALA A 133 3.68 8.27 -15.86
N MET A 134 4.41 7.28 -15.33
CA MET A 134 3.93 6.37 -14.28
C MET A 134 3.64 7.06 -12.94
N ILE A 135 4.20 8.24 -12.70
CA ILE A 135 3.89 9.04 -11.50
C ILE A 135 2.43 9.50 -11.54
N PHE A 136 1.89 9.77 -12.73
CA PHE A 136 0.57 10.37 -12.91
C PHE A 136 -0.47 9.40 -13.48
N SER A 137 -0.10 8.13 -13.69
CA SER A 137 -0.96 7.14 -14.33
C SER A 137 -0.60 5.73 -13.89
N ASN A 138 -1.60 4.85 -13.89
CA ASN A 138 -1.39 3.45 -13.53
C ASN A 138 -1.13 2.56 -14.77
N LEU A 139 -0.03 2.83 -15.47
CA LEU A 139 0.30 2.20 -16.76
C LEU A 139 0.75 0.73 -16.63
N TRP A 140 1.15 0.29 -15.42
CA TRP A 140 1.64 -1.07 -15.18
C TRP A 140 0.61 -2.17 -15.45
N ILE A 141 -0.67 -1.85 -15.35
CA ILE A 141 -1.76 -2.80 -15.57
C ILE A 141 -1.89 -3.14 -17.07
N ILE A 142 -1.56 -2.21 -17.97
CA ILE A 142 -1.79 -2.36 -19.40
C ILE A 142 -0.55 -2.97 -20.06
N ARG A 143 -0.54 -4.31 -20.16
CA ARG A 143 0.59 -5.10 -20.71
C ARG A 143 1.08 -4.62 -22.08
N GLY A 144 0.16 -4.21 -22.96
CA GLY A 144 0.50 -3.75 -24.32
C GLY A 144 1.35 -2.48 -24.37
N LEU A 145 1.21 -1.58 -23.39
CA LEU A 145 1.98 -0.33 -23.39
C LEU A 145 3.45 -0.54 -23.03
N TRP A 146 3.84 -1.72 -22.56
CA TRP A 146 5.23 -2.03 -22.21
C TRP A 146 6.10 -2.37 -23.42
N ILE A 147 5.53 -2.62 -24.59
CA ILE A 147 6.29 -3.09 -25.76
C ILE A 147 7.38 -2.08 -26.13
N VAL A 148 7.01 -0.84 -26.45
CA VAL A 148 7.95 0.21 -26.84
C VAL A 148 8.98 0.53 -25.74
N PRO A 149 8.58 0.89 -24.50
CA PRO A 149 9.55 1.24 -23.46
C PRO A 149 10.40 0.03 -23.03
N GLY A 150 9.85 -1.18 -23.05
CA GLY A 150 10.58 -2.42 -22.81
C GLY A 150 11.67 -2.65 -23.85
N LEU A 151 11.37 -2.45 -25.14
CA LEU A 151 12.37 -2.51 -26.21
C LEU A 151 13.46 -1.44 -26.03
N CYS A 152 13.09 -0.21 -25.64
CA CYS A 152 14.07 0.83 -25.33
C CYS A 152 15.01 0.40 -24.18
N ALA A 153 14.45 -0.10 -23.08
CA ALA A 153 15.23 -0.56 -21.93
C ALA A 153 16.16 -1.72 -22.31
N LEU A 154 15.67 -2.71 -23.06
CA LEU A 154 16.46 -3.85 -23.53
C LEU A 154 17.60 -3.42 -24.45
N ALA A 155 17.35 -2.52 -25.40
CA ALA A 155 18.39 -1.99 -26.28
C ALA A 155 19.50 -1.29 -25.49
N ILE A 156 19.13 -0.49 -24.48
CA ILE A 156 20.09 0.19 -23.59
C ILE A 156 20.90 -0.82 -22.76
N LEU A 157 20.24 -1.83 -22.18
CA LEU A 157 20.89 -2.89 -21.39
C LEU A 157 21.89 -3.68 -22.25
N ALA A 158 21.49 -4.08 -23.45
CA ALA A 158 22.34 -4.83 -24.38
C ALA A 158 23.59 -4.03 -24.77
N ALA A 159 23.44 -2.73 -25.05
CA ALA A 159 24.57 -1.85 -25.35
C ALA A 159 25.47 -1.61 -24.15
N GLY A 160 24.90 -1.47 -22.94
CA GLY A 160 25.65 -1.40 -21.70
C GLY A 160 26.54 -2.63 -21.48
N ALA A 161 25.99 -3.83 -21.68
CA ALA A 161 26.71 -5.10 -21.56
C ALA A 161 27.79 -5.27 -22.64
N ALA A 162 27.51 -4.91 -23.89
CA ALA A 162 28.48 -4.95 -24.98
C ALA A 162 29.67 -4.01 -24.71
N GLY A 163 29.41 -2.79 -24.22
CA GLY A 163 30.44 -1.83 -23.86
C GLY A 163 31.36 -2.31 -22.73
N GLN A 164 30.81 -3.01 -21.72
CA GLN A 164 31.63 -3.60 -20.65
C GLN A 164 32.56 -4.70 -21.16
N ARG A 165 32.09 -5.54 -22.09
CA ARG A 165 32.93 -6.59 -22.70
C ARG A 165 34.06 -6.00 -23.55
N ALA A 166 33.82 -4.88 -24.24
CA ALA A 166 34.85 -4.17 -24.99
C ALA A 166 35.91 -3.58 -24.05
N GLU A 167 35.51 -2.89 -22.98
CA GLU A 167 36.44 -2.34 -21.97
C GLU A 167 37.27 -3.46 -21.30
N ALA A 168 36.66 -4.61 -20.98
CA ALA A 168 37.37 -5.74 -20.38
C ALA A 168 38.39 -6.41 -21.33
N ARG A 169 38.18 -6.33 -22.66
CA ARG A 169 39.15 -6.81 -23.65
C ARG A 169 40.34 -5.87 -23.77
N ASP A 170 40.10 -4.56 -23.77
CA ASP A 170 41.14 -3.54 -23.90
C ASP A 170 42.05 -3.47 -22.66
N GLN A 171 41.51 -3.81 -21.48
CA GLN A 171 42.27 -3.92 -20.24
C GLN A 171 43.10 -5.21 -20.10
N ARG A 172 43.05 -6.16 -21.05
CA ARG A 172 43.98 -7.28 -21.02
C ARG A 172 45.39 -6.73 -21.23
N PRO A 173 46.29 -6.86 -20.25
CA PRO A 173 47.59 -6.24 -20.32
C PRO A 173 48.33 -6.80 -21.53
N GLU A 174 48.54 -5.96 -22.55
CA GLU A 174 49.63 -6.17 -23.47
C GLU A 174 50.92 -6.08 -22.64
N ALA A 175 51.32 -7.22 -22.08
CA ALA A 175 52.60 -7.45 -21.41
C ALA A 175 53.77 -7.39 -22.41
N ARG A 176 53.79 -6.41 -23.31
CA ARG A 176 54.88 -6.14 -24.25
C ARG A 176 55.31 -4.69 -24.18
N GLY A 177 56.10 -4.42 -23.15
CA GLY A 177 57.40 -3.76 -23.33
C GLY A 177 57.41 -2.47 -24.13
N ARG A 178 56.67 -1.44 -23.71
CA ARG A 178 56.92 -0.07 -24.15
C ARG A 178 57.24 0.82 -22.97
N LYS A 179 58.53 0.82 -22.59
CA LYS A 179 59.14 1.91 -21.82
C LYS A 179 58.97 3.18 -22.66
N THR A 180 58.07 4.07 -22.25
CA THR A 180 58.03 5.43 -22.81
C THR A 180 58.29 6.40 -21.67
N ASP A 181 59.51 6.94 -21.68
CA ASP A 181 59.89 8.11 -20.92
C ASP A 181 59.06 9.29 -21.43
N PHE A 182 58.18 9.84 -20.59
CA PHE A 182 57.57 11.14 -20.86
C PHE A 182 57.70 12.06 -19.65
N GLY A 183 58.41 13.16 -19.91
CA GLY A 183 58.89 14.13 -18.95
C GLY A 183 57.80 14.97 -18.29
N CYS A 184 58.13 15.37 -17.06
CA CYS A 184 57.39 16.25 -16.18
C CYS A 184 57.15 17.64 -16.78
N ARG A 185 55.88 18.10 -16.83
CA ARG A 185 55.46 19.49 -16.56
C ARG A 185 53.93 19.60 -16.52
N GLY A 186 53.37 19.85 -15.34
CA GLY A 186 51.93 20.18 -15.14
C GLY A 186 51.31 19.52 -13.89
N ARG A 187 51.82 19.80 -12.69
CA ARG A 187 51.61 18.96 -11.48
C ARG A 187 50.42 19.28 -10.57
N TRP A 188 49.67 20.38 -10.78
CA TRP A 188 48.70 20.84 -9.77
C TRP A 188 47.21 20.69 -10.14
N LEU A 189 46.84 20.80 -11.42
CA LEU A 189 45.45 20.52 -11.87
C LEU A 189 45.22 19.03 -12.20
N SER A 190 46.28 18.25 -12.34
CA SER A 190 46.21 16.81 -12.58
C SER A 190 45.74 16.02 -11.35
N GLY A 191 45.94 16.51 -10.13
CA GLY A 191 45.61 15.76 -8.90
C GLY A 191 44.11 15.46 -8.74
N LEU A 192 43.25 16.47 -8.93
CA LEU A 192 41.79 16.31 -8.85
C LEU A 192 41.24 15.50 -10.02
N TRP A 193 41.79 15.68 -11.23
CA TRP A 193 41.39 14.91 -12.40
C TRP A 193 41.86 13.45 -12.30
N SER A 194 43.04 13.19 -11.74
CA SER A 194 43.56 11.85 -11.43
C SER A 194 42.73 11.17 -10.37
N LEU A 195 42.24 11.88 -9.34
CA LEU A 195 41.31 11.31 -8.35
C LEU A 195 39.96 10.98 -8.97
N ALA A 196 39.37 11.88 -9.77
CA ALA A 196 38.12 11.63 -10.46
C ALA A 196 38.22 10.49 -11.48
N SER A 197 39.34 10.40 -12.22
CA SER A 197 39.58 9.32 -13.19
C SER A 197 39.98 8.00 -12.52
N ALA A 198 40.62 8.01 -11.34
CA ALA A 198 40.89 6.81 -10.54
C ALA A 198 39.63 6.26 -9.88
N LEU A 199 38.68 7.13 -9.49
CA LEU A 199 37.38 6.72 -8.96
C LEU A 199 36.39 6.31 -10.07
N TRP A 200 36.59 6.74 -11.32
CA TRP A 200 35.71 6.43 -12.45
C TRP A 200 35.54 4.92 -12.77
N PRO A 201 36.58 4.07 -12.75
CA PRO A 201 36.43 2.63 -12.88
C PRO A 201 35.64 2.02 -11.71
N LEU A 202 35.80 2.52 -10.48
CA LEU A 202 34.94 2.14 -9.36
C LEU A 202 33.48 2.51 -9.69
N PHE A 203 33.17 3.72 -10.16
CA PHE A 203 31.79 4.05 -10.56
C PHE A 203 31.21 3.18 -11.70
N SER A 204 32.06 2.52 -12.50
CA SER A 204 31.61 1.64 -13.60
C SER A 204 31.10 0.28 -13.13
N VAL A 205 31.73 -0.30 -12.11
CA VAL A 205 31.34 -1.57 -11.48
C VAL A 205 30.18 -1.35 -10.50
N PHE A 206 30.13 -0.16 -9.88
CA PHE A 206 29.16 0.16 -8.83
C PHE A 206 27.81 0.69 -9.35
N ARG A 207 27.54 0.70 -10.66
CA ARG A 207 26.26 1.23 -11.17
C ARG A 207 25.00 0.51 -10.68
N PRO A 208 24.96 -0.84 -10.64
CA PRO A 208 23.84 -1.52 -10.04
C PRO A 208 23.67 -1.13 -8.57
N LEU A 209 24.78 -0.89 -7.87
CA LEU A 209 24.77 -0.41 -6.49
C LEU A 209 24.25 1.03 -6.38
N VAL A 210 24.59 1.93 -7.31
CA VAL A 210 24.02 3.29 -7.37
C VAL A 210 22.52 3.23 -7.65
N ALA A 211 22.07 2.42 -8.61
CA ALA A 211 20.65 2.23 -8.90
C ALA A 211 19.90 1.68 -7.67
N ALA A 212 20.47 0.67 -7.00
CA ALA A 212 19.91 0.09 -5.78
C ALA A 212 19.88 1.10 -4.62
N ALA A 213 20.93 1.89 -4.43
CA ALA A 213 21.00 2.91 -3.38
C ALA A 213 19.98 4.03 -3.63
N LEU A 214 19.83 4.50 -4.88
CA LEU A 214 18.79 5.47 -5.25
C LEU A 214 17.40 4.90 -5.04
N ALA A 215 17.16 3.64 -5.43
CA ALA A 215 15.88 2.99 -5.21
C ALA A 215 15.57 2.87 -3.71
N LEU A 216 16.55 2.45 -2.90
CA LEU A 216 16.41 2.35 -1.44
C LEU A 216 16.10 3.71 -0.81
N LEU A 217 16.80 4.77 -1.22
CA LEU A 217 16.56 6.13 -0.74
C LEU A 217 15.13 6.61 -1.07
N LEU A 218 14.65 6.33 -2.28
CA LEU A 218 13.30 6.68 -2.70
C LEU A 218 12.24 5.87 -1.93
N SER A 219 12.45 4.58 -1.71
CA SER A 219 11.60 3.74 -0.85
C SER A 219 11.55 4.24 0.58
N LEU A 220 12.71 4.61 1.15
CA LEU A 220 12.79 5.19 2.49
C LEU A 220 12.04 6.53 2.55
N THR A 221 12.14 7.36 1.51
CA THR A 221 11.43 8.64 1.44
C THR A 221 9.91 8.43 1.41
N LEU A 222 9.42 7.45 0.62
CA LEU A 222 7.99 7.08 0.61
C LEU A 222 7.53 6.61 1.99
N TRP A 223 8.29 5.75 2.63
CA TRP A 223 7.98 5.24 3.97
C TRP A 223 7.94 6.35 5.03
N LEU A 224 8.96 7.21 5.07
CA LEU A 224 9.04 8.33 6.01
C LEU A 224 7.92 9.34 5.76
N GLY A 225 7.61 9.63 4.49
CA GLY A 225 6.47 10.47 4.10
C GLY A 225 5.13 9.89 4.58
N GLY A 226 4.93 8.60 4.38
CA GLY A 226 3.76 7.87 4.90
C GLY A 226 3.68 7.89 6.42
N ALA A 227 4.79 7.62 7.12
CA ALA A 227 4.85 7.65 8.58
C ALA A 227 4.55 9.05 9.13
N PHE A 228 5.00 10.11 8.45
CA PHE A 228 4.69 11.49 8.80
C PHE A 228 3.21 11.83 8.61
N LEU A 229 2.59 11.38 7.52
CA LEU A 229 1.15 11.57 7.28
C LEU A 229 0.31 10.77 8.29
N ALA A 230 0.65 9.50 8.49
CA ALA A 230 -0.01 8.64 9.47
C ALA A 230 0.02 9.27 10.87
N ARG A 231 1.10 9.98 11.23
CA ARG A 231 1.23 10.73 12.50
C ARG A 231 0.15 11.78 12.74
N ARG A 232 -0.48 12.29 11.69
CA ARG A 232 -1.53 13.32 11.75
C ARG A 232 -2.94 12.74 11.77
N SER A 233 -3.11 11.47 11.38
CA SER A 233 -4.40 10.80 11.45
C SER A 233 -4.82 10.58 12.91
N PRO A 234 -6.09 10.79 13.29
CA PRO A 234 -6.57 10.51 14.65
C PRO A 234 -6.48 9.02 15.01
N LEU A 235 -6.42 8.14 14.00
CA LEU A 235 -6.27 6.70 14.16
C LEU A 235 -4.87 6.26 13.71
N THR A 236 -4.24 5.38 14.48
CA THR A 236 -3.11 4.59 14.01
C THR A 236 -3.63 3.39 13.23
N LEU A 237 -3.03 3.14 12.07
CA LEU A 237 -3.32 2.02 11.19
C LEU A 237 -2.09 1.12 11.13
N ASP A 238 -2.28 -0.17 11.34
CA ASP A 238 -1.24 -1.19 11.18
C ASP A 238 -1.84 -2.44 10.53
N ARG A 239 -0.99 -3.26 9.88
CA ARG A 239 -1.42 -4.51 9.25
C ARG A 239 -0.58 -5.68 9.75
N ALA A 240 -1.24 -6.58 10.47
CA ALA A 240 -0.64 -7.79 11.00
C ALA A 240 -0.22 -8.76 9.89
N PRO A 241 0.71 -9.70 10.18
CA PRO A 241 1.16 -10.71 9.22
C PRO A 241 0.05 -11.56 8.60
N ASP A 242 -1.02 -11.81 9.36
CA ASP A 242 -2.18 -12.60 8.95
C ASP A 242 -3.19 -11.80 8.10
N GLY A 243 -2.88 -10.52 7.80
CA GLY A 243 -3.74 -9.63 7.04
C GLY A 243 -4.73 -8.84 7.89
N THR A 244 -4.83 -9.12 9.19
CA THR A 244 -5.69 -8.37 10.12
C THR A 244 -5.29 -6.90 10.13
N VAL A 245 -6.28 -6.01 10.02
CA VAL A 245 -6.07 -4.57 10.10
C VAL A 245 -6.29 -4.12 11.53
N LEU A 246 -5.25 -3.53 12.12
CA LEU A 246 -5.30 -3.01 13.48
C LEU A 246 -5.52 -1.50 13.41
N LEU A 247 -6.60 -1.04 14.04
CA LEU A 247 -6.88 0.37 14.26
C LEU A 247 -6.76 0.67 15.74
N ALA A 248 -6.16 1.81 16.07
CA ALA A 248 -6.22 2.33 17.43
C ALA A 248 -6.34 3.84 17.43
N ARG A 249 -7.12 4.36 18.38
CA ARG A 249 -7.19 5.78 18.67
C ARG A 249 -5.88 6.27 19.26
N ARG A 250 -5.39 7.41 18.79
CA ARG A 250 -4.15 8.02 19.33
C ARG A 250 -4.33 8.69 20.68
N ASP A 251 -5.52 9.23 20.91
CA ASP A 251 -5.90 9.95 22.13
C ASP A 251 -6.35 9.00 23.25
N ALA A 252 -6.57 7.72 22.94
CA ALA A 252 -6.89 6.73 23.94
C ALA A 252 -5.72 6.58 24.92
N SER A 253 -5.93 7.01 26.16
CA SER A 253 -5.07 6.63 27.27
C SER A 253 -4.98 5.11 27.33
N PRO A 254 -3.82 4.53 27.71
CA PRO A 254 -3.74 3.10 27.95
C PRO A 254 -4.91 2.69 28.85
N PRO A 255 -5.62 1.61 28.51
CA PRO A 255 -6.87 1.29 29.17
C PRO A 255 -6.62 1.19 30.67
N SER A 256 -7.24 2.08 31.44
CA SER A 256 -7.28 1.93 32.88
C SER A 256 -8.09 0.67 33.14
N PRO A 257 -7.55 -0.33 33.86
CA PRO A 257 -8.24 -1.61 34.08
C PRO A 257 -9.57 -1.47 34.83
N ALA A 258 -9.92 -0.27 35.32
CA ALA A 258 -11.09 0.00 36.15
C ALA A 258 -12.28 0.67 35.42
N ALA A 259 -12.17 1.07 34.14
CA ALA A 259 -13.31 1.64 33.41
C ALA A 259 -14.24 0.52 32.89
N ALA A 260 -15.04 -0.03 33.79
CA ALA A 260 -15.72 -1.34 33.70
C ALA A 260 -16.85 -1.50 32.66
N GLY A 261 -16.95 -0.65 31.63
CA GLY A 261 -18.08 -0.67 30.69
C GLY A 261 -17.77 -1.12 29.27
N HIS A 262 -16.60 -0.75 28.73
CA HIS A 262 -16.29 -0.95 27.32
C HIS A 262 -15.02 -1.79 27.14
N PRO A 263 -15.03 -2.77 26.21
CA PRO A 263 -13.84 -3.54 25.92
C PRO A 263 -12.75 -2.62 25.38
N ALA A 264 -11.59 -2.61 26.02
CA ALA A 264 -10.42 -1.86 25.55
C ALA A 264 -9.96 -2.28 24.13
N PHE A 265 -10.39 -3.46 23.70
CA PHE A 265 -10.06 -4.07 22.43
C PHE A 265 -11.29 -4.83 21.90
N CYS A 266 -11.73 -4.48 20.70
CA CYS A 266 -12.80 -5.16 19.99
C CYS A 266 -12.28 -5.80 18.71
N GLU A 267 -12.59 -7.07 18.51
CA GLU A 267 -12.35 -7.75 17.25
C GLU A 267 -13.59 -7.63 16.36
N VAL A 268 -13.41 -7.36 15.06
CA VAL A 268 -14.50 -7.18 14.10
C VAL A 268 -14.30 -8.09 12.90
N TRP A 269 -15.32 -8.87 12.57
CA TRP A 269 -15.40 -9.69 11.35
C TRP A 269 -16.46 -9.08 10.43
N PRO A 270 -16.08 -8.12 9.56
CA PRO A 270 -17.00 -7.41 8.70
C PRO A 270 -17.48 -8.31 7.56
N ASP A 271 -18.72 -8.07 7.13
CA ASP A 271 -19.29 -8.63 5.91
C ASP A 271 -19.71 -7.46 5.01
N ALA A 272 -19.12 -7.37 3.82
CA ALA A 272 -19.37 -6.27 2.89
C ALA A 272 -20.81 -6.26 2.35
N GLU A 273 -21.50 -7.39 2.35
CA GLU A 273 -22.90 -7.44 1.91
C GLU A 273 -23.86 -6.90 2.98
N VAL A 274 -23.42 -6.85 4.24
CA VAL A 274 -24.18 -6.25 5.36
C VAL A 274 -23.76 -4.81 5.59
N LEU A 275 -22.46 -4.54 5.61
CA LEU A 275 -21.89 -3.24 5.98
C LEU A 275 -21.63 -2.32 4.78
N GLY A 276 -21.85 -2.84 3.57
CA GLY A 276 -21.52 -2.18 2.31
C GLY A 276 -20.04 -2.25 1.94
N GLU A 277 -19.74 -1.87 0.69
CA GLU A 277 -18.38 -1.88 0.12
C GLU A 277 -17.40 -0.94 0.84
N ASN A 278 -17.90 -0.04 1.70
CA ASN A 278 -17.09 0.94 2.43
C ASN A 278 -17.10 0.71 3.94
N TYR A 279 -17.31 -0.52 4.41
CA TYR A 279 -17.40 -0.86 5.84
C TYR A 279 -16.25 -0.30 6.69
N GLY A 280 -15.02 -0.24 6.16
CA GLY A 280 -13.88 0.35 6.88
C GLY A 280 -14.07 1.83 7.25
N GLN A 281 -14.80 2.61 6.46
CA GLN A 281 -15.15 3.98 6.82
C GLN A 281 -16.11 4.02 8.01
N GLU A 282 -17.10 3.13 8.01
CA GLU A 282 -18.09 3.02 9.10
C GLU A 282 -17.41 2.59 10.40
N LEU A 283 -16.48 1.62 10.34
CA LEU A 283 -15.70 1.22 11.50
C LEU A 283 -14.83 2.37 12.04
N ARG A 284 -14.20 3.16 11.16
CA ARG A 284 -13.46 4.35 11.58
C ARG A 284 -14.37 5.42 12.18
N ARG A 285 -15.56 5.63 11.61
CA ARG A 285 -16.57 6.54 12.15
C ARG A 285 -17.03 6.10 13.53
N TRP A 286 -17.28 4.81 13.73
CA TRP A 286 -17.61 4.25 15.04
C TRP A 286 -16.48 4.49 16.05
N MET A 287 -15.22 4.19 15.70
CA MET A 287 -14.10 4.43 16.60
C MET A 287 -13.96 5.90 17.01
N LEU A 288 -14.26 6.83 16.09
CA LEU A 288 -14.16 8.27 16.34
C LEU A 288 -15.39 8.87 17.03
N ALA A 289 -16.49 8.13 17.15
CA ALA A 289 -17.66 8.55 17.91
C ALA A 289 -17.40 8.51 19.42
N ASP A 290 -18.17 9.30 20.17
CA ASP A 290 -18.14 9.27 21.63
C ASP A 290 -18.55 7.88 22.13
N GLY A 291 -17.74 7.28 23.01
CA GLY A 291 -17.93 5.90 23.46
C GLY A 291 -17.43 4.80 22.51
N GLY A 292 -16.89 5.16 21.34
CA GLY A 292 -16.29 4.20 20.41
C GLY A 292 -15.06 3.47 20.97
N PRO A 293 -14.73 2.27 20.47
CA PRO A 293 -13.64 1.45 21.00
C PRO A 293 -12.29 2.12 20.76
N ALA A 294 -11.41 2.03 21.77
CA ALA A 294 -10.05 2.54 21.69
C ALA A 294 -9.21 1.79 20.66
N ARG A 295 -9.45 0.48 20.50
CA ARG A 295 -8.70 -0.41 19.60
C ARG A 295 -9.64 -1.38 18.90
N LEU A 296 -9.39 -1.57 17.62
CA LEU A 296 -10.13 -2.48 16.76
C LEU A 296 -9.16 -3.40 16.02
N ALA A 297 -9.46 -4.69 16.00
CA ALA A 297 -8.81 -5.64 15.10
C ALA A 297 -9.83 -6.11 14.07
N VAL A 298 -9.68 -5.64 12.84
CA VAL A 298 -10.59 -5.96 11.74
C VAL A 298 -10.01 -7.13 10.95
N ARG A 299 -10.69 -8.27 11.03
CA ARG A 299 -10.35 -9.46 10.23
C ARG A 299 -11.22 -9.48 8.99
N THR A 300 -10.67 -9.05 7.87
CA THR A 300 -11.31 -9.25 6.58
C THR A 300 -11.17 -10.73 6.22
N THR A 301 -12.15 -11.56 6.59
CA THR A 301 -12.17 -12.96 6.20
C THR A 301 -12.19 -13.02 4.68
N PRO A 302 -11.22 -13.67 4.02
CA PRO A 302 -11.39 -13.97 2.61
C PRO A 302 -12.52 -15.00 2.54
N ALA A 303 -13.63 -14.65 1.88
CA ALA A 303 -14.83 -15.50 1.76
C ALA A 303 -14.55 -16.94 1.27
N ASN A 304 -13.34 -17.22 0.75
CA ASN A 304 -12.92 -18.51 0.22
C ASN A 304 -11.55 -19.00 0.71
N SER A 305 -10.85 -18.32 1.64
CA SER A 305 -9.64 -18.92 2.22
C SER A 305 -10.10 -19.90 3.28
N GLY A 306 -10.13 -21.18 2.95
CA GLY A 306 -10.49 -22.25 3.89
C GLY A 306 -9.86 -21.99 5.25
N LEU A 307 -10.66 -22.26 6.30
CA LEU A 307 -10.44 -22.23 7.75
C LEU A 307 -9.02 -22.66 8.24
N GLN A 308 -7.96 -22.07 7.71
CA GLN A 308 -6.61 -22.24 8.21
C GLN A 308 -6.52 -21.37 9.46
N THR A 309 -6.87 -21.98 10.59
CA THR A 309 -6.39 -21.72 11.95
C THR A 309 -5.73 -20.35 12.12
N LEU A 310 -6.53 -19.29 12.00
CA LEU A 310 -6.17 -17.97 12.46
C LEU A 310 -6.30 -17.99 13.99
N ASN A 311 -5.32 -18.63 14.64
CA ASN A 311 -5.13 -18.62 16.09
C ASN A 311 -4.10 -17.55 16.44
N PRO A 312 -4.49 -16.33 16.78
CA PRO A 312 -4.20 -15.87 18.11
C PRO A 312 -5.27 -16.44 19.02
N GLU A 313 -4.80 -17.17 20.03
CA GLU A 313 -5.57 -17.44 21.23
C GLU A 313 -6.40 -16.18 21.57
N PRO A 314 -7.73 -16.29 21.71
CA PRO A 314 -8.57 -15.13 21.93
C PRO A 314 -8.01 -14.36 23.11
N GLN A 315 -7.72 -13.06 22.93
CA GLN A 315 -7.24 -12.25 24.04
C GLN A 315 -8.33 -12.27 25.12
N THR A 316 -8.00 -12.80 26.29
CA THR A 316 -8.92 -12.91 27.42
C THR A 316 -9.52 -11.53 27.70
N GLY A 317 -10.85 -11.41 27.63
CA GLY A 317 -11.56 -10.13 27.81
C GLY A 317 -11.80 -9.30 26.54
N SER A 318 -11.47 -9.82 25.35
CA SER A 318 -11.87 -9.19 24.08
C SER A 318 -13.35 -9.48 23.75
N SER A 319 -14.08 -8.45 23.32
CA SER A 319 -15.39 -8.61 22.69
C SER A 319 -15.22 -8.80 21.20
N LEU A 320 -16.01 -9.68 20.61
CA LEU A 320 -16.03 -9.92 19.17
C LEU A 320 -17.34 -9.38 18.56
N ALA A 321 -17.27 -8.63 17.47
CA ALA A 321 -18.40 -8.30 16.63
C ALA A 321 -18.28 -9.03 15.29
N ALA A 322 -19.24 -9.88 14.94
CA ALA A 322 -19.31 -10.58 13.67
C ALA A 322 -20.56 -10.13 12.90
N PHE A 323 -20.41 -10.01 11.58
CA PHE A 323 -21.45 -9.51 10.70
C PHE A 323 -21.77 -10.53 9.61
N GLY A 324 -23.03 -10.61 9.18
CA GLY A 324 -23.42 -11.40 8.01
C GLY A 324 -23.05 -12.89 8.11
N SER A 325 -22.38 -13.39 7.08
CA SER A 325 -21.88 -14.77 6.99
C SER A 325 -20.87 -15.12 8.08
N ALA A 326 -20.12 -14.15 8.59
CA ALA A 326 -19.14 -14.38 9.65
C ALA A 326 -19.80 -14.80 10.99
N CYS A 327 -21.10 -14.55 11.16
CA CYS A 327 -21.86 -15.01 12.32
C CYS A 327 -21.96 -16.53 12.41
N SER A 328 -21.78 -17.26 11.31
CA SER A 328 -21.88 -18.73 11.27
C SER A 328 -20.53 -19.43 11.45
N SER A 329 -19.52 -18.69 11.90
CA SER A 329 -18.17 -19.23 12.09
C SER A 329 -18.07 -20.10 13.35
N PRO A 330 -17.45 -21.30 13.28
CA PRO A 330 -17.20 -22.13 14.47
C PRO A 330 -16.23 -21.48 15.47
N ALA A 331 -15.43 -20.49 15.03
CA ALA A 331 -14.49 -19.76 15.87
C ALA A 331 -15.17 -18.83 16.90
N LEU A 332 -16.50 -18.78 16.93
CA LEU A 332 -17.29 -18.09 17.95
C LEU A 332 -17.38 -18.86 19.27
N ALA A 333 -17.06 -20.16 19.29
CA ALA A 333 -17.21 -21.02 20.45
C ALA A 333 -16.49 -20.46 21.69
N GLY A 334 -17.22 -20.34 22.79
CA GLY A 334 -16.73 -19.86 24.09
C GLY A 334 -16.44 -18.36 24.14
N ARG A 335 -16.77 -17.58 23.10
CA ARG A 335 -16.48 -16.14 23.05
C ARG A 335 -17.70 -15.32 23.40
N ARG A 336 -17.47 -14.15 24.04
CA ARG A 336 -18.51 -13.12 24.16
C ARG A 336 -18.60 -12.39 22.83
N ALA A 337 -19.70 -12.61 22.12
CA ALA A 337 -19.87 -12.15 20.76
C ALA A 337 -21.12 -11.28 20.58
N TRP A 338 -21.00 -10.36 19.65
CA TRP A 338 -22.00 -9.48 19.10
C TRP A 338 -22.23 -9.93 17.67
N LEU A 339 -23.36 -10.59 17.40
CA LEU A 339 -23.66 -11.14 16.08
C LEU A 339 -24.70 -10.25 15.41
N LEU A 340 -24.33 -9.61 14.31
CA LEU A 340 -25.13 -8.58 13.66
C LEU A 340 -25.57 -9.04 12.28
N HIS A 341 -26.89 -9.09 12.08
CA HIS A 341 -27.52 -9.44 10.82
C HIS A 341 -26.94 -10.73 10.20
N PRO A 342 -27.04 -11.87 10.91
CA PRO A 342 -26.58 -13.13 10.36
C PRO A 342 -27.31 -13.45 9.05
N ARG A 343 -26.60 -14.05 8.11
CA ARG A 343 -27.13 -14.39 6.77
C ARG A 343 -27.18 -15.87 6.47
N ASP A 344 -26.36 -16.64 7.17
CA ASP A 344 -26.29 -18.09 7.06
C ASP A 344 -26.94 -18.73 8.30
N LEU A 345 -27.15 -20.05 8.25
CA LEU A 345 -27.66 -20.80 9.40
C LEU A 345 -26.70 -20.70 10.59
N PRO A 346 -27.21 -20.73 11.83
CA PRO A 346 -26.36 -20.67 13.01
C PRO A 346 -25.37 -21.85 13.05
N PRO A 347 -24.18 -21.66 13.64
CA PRO A 347 -23.16 -22.70 13.64
C PRO A 347 -23.57 -23.88 14.53
N GLU A 348 -23.45 -25.09 13.99
CA GLU A 348 -23.75 -26.33 14.72
C GLU A 348 -22.72 -26.59 15.84
N GLY A 349 -23.20 -26.99 17.02
CA GLY A 349 -22.34 -27.38 18.14
C GLY A 349 -21.54 -26.23 18.80
N VAL A 350 -21.81 -24.97 18.43
CA VAL A 350 -21.14 -23.81 19.01
C VAL A 350 -21.94 -23.26 20.18
N THR A 351 -21.28 -23.09 21.32
CA THR A 351 -21.82 -22.41 22.49
C THR A 351 -21.16 -21.05 22.67
N LEU A 352 -21.93 -19.97 22.80
CA LEU A 352 -21.41 -18.62 23.08
C LEU A 352 -21.12 -18.43 24.58
N ALA A 353 -20.25 -17.47 24.91
CA ALA A 353 -20.08 -17.06 26.30
C ALA A 353 -21.30 -16.24 26.80
N PRO A 354 -21.60 -16.27 28.11
CA PRO A 354 -22.65 -15.44 28.69
C PRO A 354 -22.49 -13.95 28.37
N GLY A 355 -23.61 -13.25 28.16
CA GLY A 355 -23.62 -11.84 27.80
C GLY A 355 -23.31 -11.56 26.33
N SER A 356 -23.35 -12.59 25.48
CA SER A 356 -23.36 -12.44 24.02
C SER A 356 -24.71 -11.90 23.55
N ARG A 357 -24.72 -11.12 22.47
CA ARG A 357 -25.94 -10.55 21.90
C ARG A 357 -26.04 -10.89 20.43
N VAL A 358 -27.25 -11.18 19.96
CA VAL A 358 -27.54 -11.35 18.54
C VAL A 358 -28.61 -10.37 18.11
N TRP A 359 -28.32 -9.62 17.05
CA TRP A 359 -29.24 -8.68 16.43
C TRP A 359 -29.73 -9.23 15.09
N LEU A 360 -31.04 -9.47 15.01
CA LEU A 360 -31.71 -9.88 13.78
C LEU A 360 -32.37 -8.66 13.12
N ALA A 361 -32.27 -8.61 11.78
CA ALA A 361 -32.84 -7.53 10.96
C ALA A 361 -34.38 -7.61 10.85
N GLY A 362 -34.99 -8.70 11.32
CA GLY A 362 -36.43 -8.89 11.32
C GLY A 362 -36.80 -10.28 11.85
N VAL A 363 -38.11 -10.55 11.87
CA VAL A 363 -38.64 -11.87 12.23
C VAL A 363 -39.07 -12.55 10.94
N ASP A 364 -38.51 -13.72 10.66
CA ASP A 364 -39.09 -14.68 9.72
C ASP A 364 -39.60 -15.90 10.51
N THR A 365 -40.61 -16.59 9.98
CA THR A 365 -41.23 -17.74 10.65
C THR A 365 -40.59 -19.07 10.27
N GLU A 366 -39.94 -19.15 9.11
CA GLU A 366 -39.40 -20.39 8.54
C GLU A 366 -38.00 -20.21 7.92
N GLY A 367 -37.37 -19.05 8.11
CA GLY A 367 -36.11 -18.69 7.46
C GLY A 367 -34.90 -18.77 8.38
N VAL A 368 -33.86 -18.05 7.97
CA VAL A 368 -32.59 -17.97 8.70
C VAL A 368 -32.82 -17.34 10.07
N ASN A 369 -33.65 -16.30 10.19
CA ASN A 369 -33.88 -15.64 11.48
C ASN A 369 -34.60 -16.56 12.47
N HIS A 370 -35.52 -17.42 12.00
CA HIS A 370 -36.16 -18.44 12.84
C HIS A 370 -35.15 -19.45 13.37
N ALA A 371 -34.23 -19.93 12.52
CA ALA A 371 -33.16 -20.83 12.97
C ALA A 371 -32.28 -20.16 14.03
N TRP A 372 -31.91 -18.89 13.84
CA TRP A 372 -31.18 -18.11 14.84
C TRP A 372 -31.97 -17.91 16.12
N PHE A 373 -33.27 -17.65 16.05
CA PHE A 373 -34.13 -17.54 17.22
C PHE A 373 -34.09 -18.82 18.07
N GLN A 374 -34.28 -19.99 17.44
CA GLN A 374 -34.22 -21.27 18.13
C GLN A 374 -32.83 -21.54 18.71
N TRP A 375 -31.79 -21.23 17.94
CA TRP A 375 -30.40 -21.44 18.38
C TRP A 375 -30.07 -20.55 19.59
N ILE A 376 -30.41 -19.26 19.58
CA ILE A 376 -30.14 -18.34 20.70
C ILE A 376 -30.93 -18.75 21.95
N ALA A 377 -32.17 -19.21 21.80
CA ALA A 377 -32.95 -19.72 22.92
C ALA A 377 -32.27 -20.89 23.64
N ALA A 378 -31.40 -21.64 22.95
CA ALA A 378 -30.59 -22.71 23.52
C ALA A 378 -29.24 -22.24 24.11
N GLN A 379 -28.85 -20.96 23.94
CA GLN A 379 -27.58 -20.41 24.41
C GLN A 379 -27.71 -19.80 25.82
N PRO A 380 -27.04 -20.34 26.86
CA PRO A 380 -27.16 -19.83 28.22
C PRO A 380 -26.66 -18.38 28.37
N GLY A 381 -27.56 -17.46 28.74
CA GLY A 381 -27.21 -16.07 29.00
C GLY A 381 -26.89 -15.24 27.74
N ALA A 382 -27.21 -15.74 26.56
CA ALA A 382 -27.22 -14.93 25.34
C ALA A 382 -28.53 -14.14 25.23
N GLU A 383 -28.46 -12.96 24.66
CA GLU A 383 -29.60 -12.06 24.50
C GLU A 383 -29.94 -11.91 23.01
N LEU A 384 -31.21 -12.12 22.67
CA LEU A 384 -31.73 -11.82 21.35
C LEU A 384 -32.30 -10.40 21.33
N ARG A 385 -31.88 -9.61 20.34
CA ARG A 385 -32.45 -8.31 20.01
C ARG A 385 -32.99 -8.36 18.58
N ILE A 386 -34.23 -7.93 18.42
CA ILE A 386 -34.88 -7.85 17.11
C ILE A 386 -35.01 -6.37 16.80
N ASN A 387 -34.44 -5.95 15.67
CA ASN A 387 -34.63 -4.59 15.20
C ASN A 387 -35.79 -4.58 14.20
N HIS A 388 -36.86 -3.85 14.52
CA HIS A 388 -38.04 -3.74 13.67
C HIS A 388 -37.89 -2.72 12.54
N GLY A 389 -36.69 -2.13 12.37
CA GLY A 389 -36.39 -1.26 11.24
C GLY A 389 -36.48 -2.04 9.92
N SER A 390 -37.33 -1.59 8.99
CA SER A 390 -37.49 -2.18 7.65
C SER A 390 -36.29 -1.94 6.71
N ALA A 391 -35.19 -1.38 7.23
CA ALA A 391 -34.01 -1.08 6.44
C ALA A 391 -33.18 -2.36 6.31
N THR A 392 -33.09 -2.87 5.08
CA THR A 392 -32.08 -3.85 4.66
C THR A 392 -30.65 -3.36 4.89
N ASP A 393 -30.48 -2.08 5.19
CA ASP A 393 -29.22 -1.41 5.42
C ASP A 393 -29.01 -1.08 6.90
N ILE A 394 -28.18 -1.89 7.55
CA ILE A 394 -27.82 -1.72 8.96
C ILE A 394 -27.07 -0.41 9.22
N ARG A 395 -26.54 0.28 8.19
CA ARG A 395 -25.84 1.57 8.35
C ARG A 395 -26.71 2.62 9.03
N SER A 396 -28.03 2.56 8.81
CA SER A 396 -29.00 3.45 9.47
C SER A 396 -29.19 3.15 10.96
N LEU A 397 -28.97 1.89 11.37
CA LEU A 397 -29.18 1.38 12.73
C LEU A 397 -27.88 1.29 13.54
N TRP A 398 -26.73 1.39 12.86
CA TRP A 398 -25.39 1.24 13.43
C TRP A 398 -25.14 2.17 14.62
N PRO A 399 -25.49 3.48 14.59
CA PRO A 399 -25.18 4.37 15.72
C PRO A 399 -25.76 3.87 17.04
N GLU A 400 -26.98 3.34 17.03
CA GLU A 400 -27.65 2.88 18.26
C GLU A 400 -27.12 1.52 18.72
N VAL A 401 -27.03 0.55 17.81
CA VAL A 401 -26.63 -0.84 18.13
C VAL A 401 -25.19 -0.94 18.65
N VAL A 402 -24.35 0.00 18.26
CA VAL A 402 -22.90 -0.06 18.48
C VAL A 402 -22.41 0.91 19.57
N LEU A 403 -23.27 1.83 20.00
CA LEU A 403 -23.07 2.62 21.21
C LEU A 403 -23.61 1.91 22.48
N GLU A 404 -24.50 0.92 22.33
CA GLU A 404 -25.00 0.01 23.39
C GLU A 404 -24.07 -1.18 23.71
#